data_AF-A0A6S7IU13-F1
#
_entry.id   AF-A0A6S7IU13-F1
#
_cell.length_a   1.000
_cell.length_b   1.000
_cell.length_c   1.000
_cell.angle_alpha   90.00
_cell.angle_beta   90.00
_cell.angle_gamma   90.00
#
_symmetry.space_group_name_H-M   'P 1'
#
loop_
_entity.id
_entity.type
_entity.pdbx_description
1 polymer ?
#
loop_
_entity_poly.entity_id
_entity_poly.type
_entity_poly.pdbx_seq_one_letter_code
_entity_poly.pdbx_strand_id
1 'polypeptide(L)'
;MRYQRSKGLFGALIVHEAQSDIREKLGPFEDRPERKTLIIVDQDPSKKKSRKAVQSFCLPDGSSLPMHFRRFTLLIYGKDPATSPLESAGNESHTQFYVVSGRNYRFRIIDGALGTIFVISIDYHKLYIIATDGSLVKPFETDFLIVHVGETYDFILKAKKDILPGSKYPIRIQSLAVNCKNNSELAGQGFVFLAYTNQSIKMTSPTSENLIVQNDRCNNKSKPCTIMNCPFKIMPKNYSKPDTYMKCYDILSLKLLYPTPSFEIPKSADFASEFFFNFEGAKPRASLINGIRFRLPAVPILENEDAANECKYPVNC
;
A
#
# COMPACT_ATOMS: atom_id res chain seq x y z
N MET A 1 4.59 -21.07 -15.65
CA MET A 1 5.03 -19.66 -15.46
C MET A 1 4.81 -19.28 -13.99
N ARG A 2 5.85 -19.00 -13.18
CA ARG A 2 5.67 -18.53 -11.79
C ARG A 2 5.97 -17.02 -11.72
N TYR A 3 5.22 -16.28 -10.89
CA TYR A 3 5.38 -14.84 -10.64
C TYR A 3 5.07 -13.91 -11.83
N GLN A 4 3.98 -14.14 -12.59
CA GLN A 4 3.58 -13.24 -13.70
C GLN A 4 3.32 -11.79 -13.24
N ARG A 5 2.79 -11.60 -12.03
CA ARG A 5 2.59 -10.29 -11.40
C ARG A 5 3.88 -9.48 -11.27
N SER A 6 5.00 -10.12 -10.93
CA SER A 6 6.32 -9.45 -10.86
C SER A 6 6.90 -9.08 -12.22
N LYS A 7 6.26 -9.52 -13.31
CA LYS A 7 6.60 -9.19 -14.69
C LYS A 7 5.73 -8.09 -15.27
N GLY A 8 4.92 -7.42 -14.44
CA GLY A 8 4.08 -6.31 -14.89
C GLY A 8 2.65 -6.68 -15.23
N LEU A 9 2.24 -7.95 -15.04
CA LEU A 9 0.83 -8.35 -15.23
C LEU A 9 -0.01 -7.98 -14.01
N PHE A 10 -0.28 -6.68 -13.85
CA PHE A 10 -1.15 -6.11 -12.82
C PHE A 10 -1.78 -4.80 -13.31
N GLY A 11 -2.84 -4.35 -12.64
CA GLY A 11 -3.53 -3.10 -12.92
C GLY A 11 -4.54 -2.77 -11.82
N ALA A 12 -5.12 -1.58 -11.89
CA ALA A 12 -6.17 -1.18 -10.97
C ALA A 12 -7.54 -1.54 -11.54
N LEU A 13 -8.36 -2.23 -10.73
CA LEU A 13 -9.80 -2.33 -10.93
C LEU A 13 -10.48 -1.42 -9.92
N ILE A 14 -11.25 -0.45 -10.39
CA ILE A 14 -11.90 0.55 -9.54
C ILE A 14 -13.39 0.41 -9.74
N VAL A 15 -14.09 0.05 -8.68
CA VAL A 15 -15.55 -0.07 -8.64
C VAL A 15 -16.09 1.10 -7.85
N HIS A 16 -16.96 1.90 -8.47
CA HIS A 16 -17.59 3.02 -7.81
C HIS A 16 -18.71 2.54 -6.87
N GLU A 17 -18.88 3.23 -5.76
CA GLU A 17 -19.87 2.88 -4.76
C GLU A 17 -21.30 3.10 -5.26
N ALA A 18 -22.20 2.25 -4.78
CA ALA A 18 -23.63 2.43 -5.02
C ALA A 18 -24.26 3.49 -4.09
N GLN A 19 -23.63 3.80 -2.95
CA GLN A 19 -24.16 4.69 -1.93
C GLN A 19 -24.11 6.17 -2.35
N SER A 20 -25.27 6.77 -2.58
CA SER A 20 -25.40 8.18 -2.98
C SER A 20 -25.09 9.19 -1.87
N ASP A 21 -25.23 8.78 -0.60
CA ASP A 21 -25.06 9.62 0.60
C ASP A 21 -23.61 9.69 1.11
N ILE A 22 -22.65 9.07 0.39
CA ILE A 22 -21.24 9.03 0.80
C ILE A 22 -20.65 10.44 1.03
N ARG A 23 -21.04 11.42 0.21
CA ARG A 23 -20.58 12.82 0.31
C ARG A 23 -21.22 13.56 1.49
N GLU A 24 -22.41 13.15 1.93
CA GLU A 24 -23.04 13.66 3.13
C GLU A 24 -22.27 13.18 4.37
N LYS A 25 -21.88 11.90 4.40
CA LYS A 25 -21.17 11.29 5.53
C LYS A 25 -19.70 11.68 5.63
N LEU A 26 -19.01 11.80 4.49
CA LEU A 26 -17.56 12.04 4.44
C LEU A 26 -17.18 13.50 4.12
N GLY A 27 -18.17 14.31 3.73
CA GLY A 27 -17.96 15.66 3.22
C GLY A 27 -17.58 15.69 1.73
N PRO A 28 -17.40 16.90 1.16
CA PRO A 28 -17.07 17.06 -0.25
C PRO A 28 -15.62 16.65 -0.53
N PHE A 29 -15.42 15.86 -1.59
CA PHE A 29 -14.11 15.52 -2.14
C PHE A 29 -14.16 15.31 -3.65
N GLU A 30 -13.06 15.54 -4.34
CA GLU A 30 -12.90 15.16 -5.74
C GLU A 30 -12.46 13.71 -5.84
N ASP A 31 -13.12 12.94 -6.70
CA ASP A 31 -12.74 11.56 -7.00
C ASP A 31 -12.27 11.47 -8.46
N ARG A 32 -10.97 11.29 -8.64
CA ARG A 32 -10.26 11.27 -9.93
C ARG A 32 -9.26 10.12 -9.94
N PRO A 33 -9.73 8.87 -10.00
CA PRO A 33 -8.87 7.68 -9.87
C PRO A 33 -7.70 7.67 -10.87
N GLU A 34 -7.90 8.20 -12.07
CA GLU A 34 -6.90 8.33 -13.13
C GLU A 34 -5.74 9.27 -12.77
N ARG A 35 -5.91 10.12 -11.75
CA ARG A 35 -4.89 11.06 -11.25
C ARG A 35 -4.54 10.90 -9.78
N LYS A 36 -5.24 10.04 -9.03
CA LYS A 36 -5.17 9.96 -7.56
C LYS A 36 -5.00 8.54 -7.03
N THR A 37 -4.62 7.61 -7.89
CA THR A 37 -4.24 6.27 -7.46
C THR A 37 -2.73 6.24 -7.19
N LEU A 38 -2.27 5.34 -6.33
CA LEU A 38 -0.86 5.11 -6.06
C LEU A 38 -0.68 3.61 -6.10
N ILE A 39 -0.18 3.10 -7.23
CA ILE A 39 0.11 1.69 -7.40
C ILE A 39 1.58 1.48 -7.09
N ILE A 40 1.84 0.68 -6.07
CA ILE A 40 3.18 0.40 -5.56
C ILE A 40 3.50 -1.04 -5.85
N VAL A 41 4.67 -1.30 -6.44
CA VAL A 41 5.17 -2.66 -6.63
C VAL A 41 6.63 -2.74 -6.23
N ASP A 42 7.03 -3.90 -5.71
CA ASP A 42 8.43 -4.25 -5.54
C ASP A 42 8.89 -5.11 -6.72
N GLN A 43 10.17 -5.00 -7.04
CA GLN A 43 10.83 -5.88 -7.97
C GLN A 43 12.10 -6.43 -7.32
N ASP A 44 12.24 -7.75 -7.32
CA ASP A 44 13.49 -8.39 -6.90
C ASP A 44 14.54 -8.25 -8.03
N PRO A 45 15.67 -7.57 -7.79
CA PRO A 45 16.75 -7.42 -8.76
C PRO A 45 17.60 -8.69 -8.91
N SER A 46 17.20 -9.84 -8.33
CA SER A 46 17.95 -11.11 -8.21
C SER A 46 18.47 -11.79 -9.49
N LYS A 47 18.53 -11.09 -10.63
CA LYS A 47 19.45 -11.46 -11.72
C LYS A 47 20.92 -11.05 -11.49
N LYS A 48 21.25 -10.16 -10.54
CA LYS A 48 22.66 -9.81 -10.25
C LYS A 48 23.22 -10.62 -9.07
N LYS A 49 23.96 -11.69 -9.39
CA LYS A 49 24.74 -12.52 -8.42
C LYS A 49 25.85 -11.70 -7.75
N SER A 50 25.53 -10.93 -6.72
CA SER A 50 26.55 -10.34 -5.84
C SER A 50 26.99 -11.35 -4.78
N ARG A 51 28.29 -11.63 -4.72
CA ARG A 51 28.98 -12.54 -3.77
C ARG A 51 29.31 -11.89 -2.41
N LYS A 52 28.96 -10.63 -2.17
CA LYS A 52 29.25 -9.97 -0.87
C LYS A 52 28.28 -10.43 0.21
N ALA A 53 28.77 -10.49 1.47
CA ALA A 53 27.98 -10.82 2.66
C ALA A 53 26.66 -10.04 2.65
N VAL A 54 25.55 -10.78 2.62
CA VAL A 54 24.22 -10.22 2.41
C VAL A 54 23.77 -9.56 3.71
N GLN A 55 23.49 -8.26 3.66
CA GLN A 55 22.81 -7.56 4.75
C GLN A 55 21.39 -8.15 4.87
N SER A 56 21.06 -8.73 6.02
CA SER A 56 19.74 -9.32 6.26
C SER A 56 18.76 -8.23 6.68
N PHE A 57 17.60 -8.22 6.03
CA PHE A 57 16.46 -7.38 6.39
C PHE A 57 15.38 -8.23 7.06
N CYS A 58 14.74 -7.65 8.07
CA CYS A 58 13.64 -8.24 8.84
C CYS A 58 12.65 -7.15 9.24
N LEU A 59 11.55 -7.55 9.84
CA LEU A 59 10.64 -6.61 10.47
C LEU A 59 11.32 -5.94 11.67
N PRO A 60 10.84 -4.76 12.11
CA PRO A 60 11.53 -3.99 13.15
C PRO A 60 11.63 -4.66 14.52
N ASP A 61 10.81 -5.69 14.78
CA ASP A 61 10.85 -6.52 15.98
C ASP A 61 11.83 -7.71 15.87
N GLY A 62 12.52 -7.83 14.73
CA GLY A 62 13.45 -8.92 14.42
C GLY A 62 12.79 -10.12 13.74
N SER A 63 11.47 -10.12 13.57
CA SER A 63 10.77 -11.25 12.92
C SER A 63 11.07 -11.31 11.41
N SER A 64 11.06 -12.52 10.87
CA SER A 64 11.42 -12.75 9.46
C SER A 64 10.41 -12.11 8.51
N LEU A 65 10.92 -11.58 7.37
CA LEU A 65 10.05 -11.09 6.31
C LEU A 65 9.25 -12.24 5.67
N PRO A 66 8.02 -11.97 5.16
CA PRO A 66 7.23 -12.94 4.41
C PRO A 66 7.98 -13.54 3.21
N MET A 67 8.87 -12.76 2.59
CA MET A 67 9.81 -13.20 1.57
C MET A 67 11.21 -12.66 1.84
N HIS A 68 12.22 -13.52 1.69
CA HIS A 68 13.62 -13.12 1.79
C HIS A 68 14.08 -12.41 0.52
N PHE A 69 14.26 -11.09 0.60
CA PHE A 69 14.86 -10.29 -0.46
C PHE A 69 16.15 -9.64 0.03
N ARG A 70 17.09 -9.39 -0.90
CA ARG A 70 18.38 -8.76 -0.59
C ARG A 70 18.29 -7.24 -0.55
N ARG A 71 17.56 -6.68 -1.52
CA ARG A 71 17.08 -5.30 -1.68
C ARG A 71 16.01 -5.39 -2.75
N PHE A 72 14.97 -4.57 -2.68
CA PHE A 72 13.97 -4.48 -3.73
C PHE A 72 14.09 -3.14 -4.44
N THR A 73 13.74 -3.12 -5.73
CA THR A 73 13.47 -1.88 -6.44
C THR A 73 12.01 -1.54 -6.25
N LEU A 74 11.72 -0.33 -5.78
CA LEU A 74 10.37 0.19 -5.70
C LEU A 74 9.99 0.77 -7.06
N LEU A 75 8.81 0.45 -7.56
CA LEU A 75 8.25 1.12 -8.72
C LEU A 75 6.89 1.71 -8.37
N ILE A 76 6.66 2.93 -8.87
CA ILE A 76 5.39 3.64 -8.74
C ILE A 76 4.88 3.87 -10.15
N TYR A 77 3.73 3.28 -10.48
CA TYR A 77 3.23 3.23 -11.86
C TYR A 77 4.26 2.68 -12.87
N GLY A 78 5.08 1.71 -12.44
CA GLY A 78 6.12 1.12 -13.28
C GLY A 78 7.35 2.02 -13.52
N LYS A 79 7.45 3.17 -12.84
CA LYS A 79 8.60 4.08 -12.90
C LYS A 79 9.38 4.09 -11.60
N ASP A 80 10.68 4.36 -11.68
CA ASP A 80 11.51 4.55 -10.50
C ASP A 80 11.08 5.82 -9.73
N PRO A 81 10.86 5.71 -8.41
CA PRO A 81 10.64 6.87 -7.57
C PRO A 81 11.92 7.70 -7.41
N ALA A 82 11.78 8.91 -6.89
CA ALA A 82 12.93 9.65 -6.40
C ALA A 82 13.57 8.89 -5.23
N THR A 83 14.91 8.86 -5.16
CA THR A 83 15.67 8.20 -4.09
C THR A 83 15.91 9.09 -2.89
N SER A 84 15.82 10.41 -3.08
CA SER A 84 15.97 11.46 -2.08
C SER A 84 14.98 12.59 -2.38
N PRO A 85 14.33 13.21 -1.39
CA PRO A 85 13.46 14.36 -1.62
C PRO A 85 14.21 15.55 -2.24
N LEU A 86 15.44 15.81 -1.77
CA LEU A 86 16.21 17.03 -2.08
C LEU A 86 16.89 16.97 -3.45
N GLU A 87 17.47 15.81 -3.81
CA GLU A 87 18.20 15.65 -5.08
C GLU A 87 17.26 15.53 -6.29
N SER A 88 15.96 15.34 -6.05
CA SER A 88 14.97 15.00 -7.08
C SER A 88 13.83 16.00 -7.22
N ALA A 89 13.81 17.08 -6.43
CA ALA A 89 12.74 18.09 -6.44
C ALA A 89 12.61 18.84 -7.78
N GLY A 90 13.74 19.03 -8.47
CA GLY A 90 13.83 19.64 -9.80
C GLY A 90 13.64 18.68 -10.97
N ASN A 91 13.59 17.37 -10.71
CA ASN A 91 13.42 16.38 -11.77
C ASN A 91 11.94 16.09 -12.01
N GLU A 92 11.36 16.73 -13.03
CA GLU A 92 9.96 16.55 -13.42
C GLU A 92 9.60 15.13 -13.91
N SER A 93 10.60 14.26 -14.12
CA SER A 93 10.35 12.87 -14.53
C SER A 93 9.73 11.99 -13.44
N HIS A 94 9.84 12.39 -12.17
CA HIS A 94 9.22 11.67 -11.06
C HIS A 94 7.72 11.95 -10.95
N THR A 95 6.96 10.95 -10.49
CA THR A 95 5.50 11.06 -10.33
C THR A 95 5.11 12.20 -9.39
N GLN A 96 4.14 13.01 -9.82
CA GLN A 96 3.58 14.12 -9.05
C GLN A 96 2.05 14.04 -9.02
N PHE A 97 1.47 14.30 -7.85
CA PHE A 97 0.04 14.41 -7.62
C PHE A 97 -0.34 15.88 -7.44
N TYR A 98 -1.00 16.46 -8.45
CA TYR A 98 -1.37 17.87 -8.41
C TYR A 98 -2.64 18.12 -7.61
N VAL A 99 -2.59 19.04 -6.65
CA VAL A 99 -3.72 19.43 -5.82
C VAL A 99 -3.87 20.93 -5.77
N VAL A 100 -5.08 21.39 -5.48
CA VAL A 100 -5.35 22.81 -5.31
C VAL A 100 -5.59 23.09 -3.84
N SER A 101 -5.01 24.18 -3.36
CA SER A 101 -5.17 24.65 -1.99
C SER A 101 -6.64 24.72 -1.58
N GLY A 102 -6.94 24.21 -0.39
CA GLY A 102 -8.28 24.17 0.20
C GLY A 102 -9.24 23.12 -0.37
N ARG A 103 -8.84 22.33 -1.37
CA ARG A 103 -9.67 21.25 -1.93
C ARG A 103 -9.40 19.90 -1.27
N ASN A 104 -10.37 19.02 -1.33
CA ASN A 104 -10.27 17.65 -0.81
C ASN A 104 -10.24 16.66 -1.97
N TYR A 105 -9.39 15.63 -1.88
CA TYR A 105 -9.23 14.63 -2.94
C TYR A 105 -9.26 13.24 -2.34
N ARG A 106 -9.96 12.31 -3.00
CA ARG A 106 -9.85 10.90 -2.69
C ARG A 106 -8.62 10.32 -3.38
N PHE A 107 -7.71 9.79 -2.59
CA PHE A 107 -6.56 9.02 -3.04
C PHE A 107 -6.78 7.54 -2.79
N ARG A 108 -6.19 6.70 -3.64
CA ARG A 108 -6.22 5.23 -3.53
C ARG A 108 -4.81 4.70 -3.49
N ILE A 109 -4.53 3.79 -2.59
CA ILE A 109 -3.27 3.07 -2.50
C ILE A 109 -3.55 1.62 -2.84
N ILE A 110 -2.75 1.05 -3.72
CA ILE A 110 -2.80 -0.35 -4.11
C ILE A 110 -1.39 -0.91 -3.93
N ASP A 111 -1.23 -1.81 -2.96
CA ASP A 111 0.02 -2.53 -2.79
C ASP A 111 0.03 -3.81 -3.65
N GLY A 112 0.65 -3.67 -4.82
CA GLY A 112 0.91 -4.75 -5.76
C GLY A 112 2.31 -5.35 -5.61
N ALA A 113 2.99 -5.24 -4.47
CA ALA A 113 4.30 -5.84 -4.24
C ALA A 113 4.26 -7.35 -3.99
N LEU A 114 5.38 -8.04 -4.20
CA LEU A 114 5.52 -9.49 -4.00
C LEU A 114 5.63 -9.86 -2.53
N GLY A 115 6.32 -9.06 -1.73
CA GLY A 115 6.53 -9.38 -0.32
C GLY A 115 6.95 -8.19 0.56
N THR A 116 7.00 -6.99 0.01
CA THR A 116 7.34 -5.77 0.78
C THR A 116 6.10 -5.18 1.43
N ILE A 117 6.18 -4.89 2.72
CA ILE A 117 5.18 -4.11 3.46
C ILE A 117 5.65 -2.65 3.45
N PHE A 118 4.78 -1.72 3.07
CA PHE A 118 5.11 -0.30 2.98
C PHE A 118 4.56 0.51 4.13
N VAL A 119 5.28 1.56 4.50
CA VAL A 119 4.86 2.64 5.37
C VAL A 119 4.77 3.90 4.51
N ILE A 120 3.57 4.44 4.40
CA ILE A 120 3.25 5.57 3.54
C ILE A 120 2.90 6.78 4.40
N SER A 121 3.44 7.94 4.02
CA SER A 121 3.10 9.20 4.66
C SER A 121 3.30 10.36 3.71
N ILE A 122 2.68 11.50 4.02
CA ILE A 122 2.84 12.75 3.26
C ILE A 122 3.36 13.81 4.22
N ASP A 123 4.44 14.49 3.84
CA ASP A 123 5.02 15.53 4.67
C ASP A 123 4.00 16.65 4.90
N TYR A 124 3.88 17.08 6.16
CA TYR A 124 2.91 18.07 6.63
C TYR A 124 1.43 17.73 6.40
N HIS A 125 1.06 16.55 5.90
CA HIS A 125 -0.34 16.16 5.67
C HIS A 125 -0.71 14.90 6.45
N LYS A 126 -1.98 14.85 6.87
CA LYS A 126 -2.62 13.68 7.46
C LYS A 126 -3.36 12.90 6.38
N LEU A 127 -3.48 11.59 6.59
CA LEU A 127 -4.28 10.69 5.79
C LEU A 127 -5.60 10.45 6.54
N TYR A 128 -6.73 10.78 5.92
CA TYR A 128 -8.05 10.47 6.49
C TYR A 128 -8.56 9.19 5.83
N ILE A 129 -8.28 8.04 6.42
CA ILE A 129 -8.65 6.73 5.87
C ILE A 129 -10.17 6.62 5.83
N ILE A 130 -10.73 6.28 4.67
CA ILE A 130 -12.17 6.16 4.42
C ILE A 130 -12.57 4.81 3.82
N ALA A 131 -11.62 4.02 3.32
CA ALA A 131 -11.88 2.64 2.92
C ALA A 131 -10.64 1.76 3.09
N THR A 132 -10.87 0.46 3.25
CA THR A 132 -9.87 -0.60 3.22
C THR A 132 -10.47 -1.80 2.52
N ASP A 133 -9.74 -2.41 1.58
CA ASP A 133 -10.14 -3.62 0.86
C ASP A 133 -11.58 -3.59 0.32
N GLY A 134 -11.93 -2.47 -0.32
CA GLY A 134 -13.25 -2.24 -0.92
C GLY A 134 -14.38 -1.91 0.06
N SER A 135 -14.12 -1.92 1.37
CA SER A 135 -15.11 -1.60 2.39
C SER A 135 -14.95 -0.17 2.91
N LEU A 136 -16.03 0.61 2.88
CA LEU A 136 -16.05 1.96 3.46
C LEU A 136 -16.00 1.91 4.99
N VAL A 137 -15.14 2.73 5.58
CA VAL A 137 -14.95 2.85 7.02
C VAL A 137 -15.26 4.27 7.49
N LYS A 138 -15.56 4.39 8.79
CA LYS A 138 -15.62 5.70 9.45
C LYS A 138 -14.24 6.36 9.34
N PRO A 139 -14.17 7.66 8.99
CA PRO A 139 -12.91 8.37 8.84
C PRO A 139 -11.96 8.17 10.01
N PHE A 140 -10.75 7.72 9.72
CA PHE A 140 -9.68 7.60 10.69
C PHE A 140 -8.49 8.48 10.29
N GLU A 141 -8.10 9.42 11.15
CA GLU A 141 -6.98 10.32 10.89
C GLU A 141 -5.65 9.70 11.31
N THR A 142 -4.72 9.56 10.35
CA THR A 142 -3.40 8.99 10.60
C THR A 142 -2.25 9.80 9.99
N ASP A 143 -1.07 9.76 10.62
CA ASP A 143 0.17 10.31 10.04
C ASP A 143 0.81 9.34 9.05
N PHE A 144 0.78 8.07 9.41
CA PHE A 144 1.38 6.98 8.66
C PHE A 144 0.35 5.89 8.44
N LEU A 145 0.43 5.25 7.29
CA LEU A 145 -0.34 4.07 6.96
C LEU A 145 0.63 2.95 6.62
N ILE A 146 0.52 1.84 7.34
CA ILE A 146 1.17 0.59 6.93
C ILE A 146 0.23 -0.11 5.95
N VAL A 147 0.78 -0.54 4.83
CA VAL A 147 0.05 -1.28 3.79
C VAL A 147 0.80 -2.58 3.56
N HIS A 148 0.12 -3.69 3.81
CA HIS A 148 0.61 -5.02 3.54
C HIS A 148 0.32 -5.41 2.09
N VAL A 149 1.04 -6.43 1.64
CA VAL A 149 0.94 -6.94 0.27
C VAL A 149 -0.49 -7.34 -0.07
N GLY A 150 -1.02 -6.76 -1.15
CA GLY A 150 -2.36 -7.02 -1.66
C GLY A 150 -3.46 -6.15 -1.04
N GLU A 151 -3.16 -5.42 0.03
CA GLU A 151 -4.12 -4.50 0.65
C GLU A 151 -4.33 -3.25 -0.22
N THR A 152 -5.52 -2.70 -0.08
CA THR A 152 -5.91 -1.43 -0.71
C THR A 152 -6.51 -0.49 0.31
N TYR A 153 -6.18 0.80 0.19
CA TYR A 153 -6.69 1.83 1.07
C TYR A 153 -7.11 3.06 0.31
N ASP A 154 -8.23 3.64 0.72
CA ASP A 154 -8.66 4.93 0.24
C ASP A 154 -8.59 5.94 1.37
N PHE A 155 -8.04 7.13 1.08
CA PHE A 155 -8.00 8.22 2.02
C PHE A 155 -8.40 9.54 1.37
N ILE A 156 -9.02 10.41 2.16
CA ILE A 156 -9.24 11.79 1.77
C ILE A 156 -7.99 12.59 2.14
N LEU A 157 -7.35 13.19 1.15
CA LEU A 157 -6.36 14.23 1.35
C LEU A 157 -7.08 15.58 1.41
N LYS A 158 -6.94 16.28 2.53
CA LYS A 158 -7.37 17.68 2.67
C LYS A 158 -6.19 18.59 2.32
N ALA A 159 -6.21 19.19 1.13
CA ALA A 159 -5.16 20.13 0.74
C ALA A 159 -5.28 21.39 1.61
N LYS A 160 -4.17 21.78 2.23
CA LYS A 160 -4.11 22.93 3.13
C LYS A 160 -4.49 24.21 2.38
N LYS A 161 -5.12 25.12 3.09
CA LYS A 161 -5.40 26.49 2.62
C LYS A 161 -4.11 27.30 2.58
N ASP A 162 -4.10 28.35 1.77
CA ASP A 162 -3.04 29.37 1.71
C ASP A 162 -1.65 28.82 1.36
N ILE A 163 -1.60 27.69 0.64
CA ILE A 163 -0.35 27.14 0.12
C ILE A 163 -0.12 27.67 -1.30
N LEU A 164 1.07 28.20 -1.53
CA LEU A 164 1.46 28.77 -2.81
C LEU A 164 1.52 27.70 -3.91
N PRO A 165 1.07 28.00 -5.14
CA PRO A 165 1.34 27.16 -6.30
C PRO A 165 2.85 26.93 -6.47
N GLY A 166 3.23 25.72 -6.85
CA GLY A 166 4.62 25.29 -6.97
C GLY A 166 5.21 24.67 -5.70
N SER A 167 4.57 24.81 -4.54
CA SER A 167 4.97 24.08 -3.32
C SER A 167 4.82 22.57 -3.51
N LYS A 168 5.90 21.82 -3.20
CA LYS A 168 5.94 20.36 -3.28
C LYS A 168 6.17 19.75 -1.90
N TYR A 169 5.40 18.72 -1.58
CA TYR A 169 5.55 17.93 -0.36
C TYR A 169 5.87 16.48 -0.72
N PRO A 170 6.91 15.87 -0.13
CA PRO A 170 7.18 14.45 -0.31
C PRO A 170 6.03 13.57 0.16
N ILE A 171 5.63 12.64 -0.69
CA ILE A 171 4.93 11.41 -0.32
C ILE A 171 6.02 10.36 -0.17
N ARG A 172 6.22 9.89 1.05
CA ARG A 172 7.24 8.92 1.42
C ARG A 172 6.64 7.52 1.33
N ILE A 173 7.30 6.64 0.61
CA ILE A 173 6.95 5.21 0.51
C ILE A 173 8.18 4.43 0.94
N GLN A 174 8.11 3.86 2.14
CA GLN A 174 9.26 3.26 2.82
C GLN A 174 8.94 1.81 3.13
N SER A 175 9.91 0.90 3.07
CA SER A 175 9.67 -0.45 3.59
C SER A 175 9.51 -0.39 5.10
N LEU A 176 8.61 -1.21 5.64
CA LEU A 176 8.62 -1.53 7.07
C LEU A 176 9.88 -2.35 7.45
N ALA A 177 10.44 -3.10 6.49
CA ALA A 177 11.64 -3.88 6.66
C ALA A 177 12.89 -3.01 6.91
N VAL A 178 13.72 -3.46 7.87
CA VAL A 178 14.92 -2.77 8.34
C VAL A 178 16.09 -3.73 8.52
N ASN A 179 17.30 -3.18 8.61
CA ASN A 179 18.50 -3.94 8.92
C ASN A 179 18.33 -4.71 10.23
N CYS A 180 18.48 -6.04 10.19
CA CYS A 180 18.22 -6.88 11.35
C CYS A 180 19.13 -6.67 12.56
N LYS A 181 20.30 -6.09 12.36
CA LYS A 181 21.26 -5.94 13.46
C LYS A 181 20.89 -4.78 14.40
N ASN A 182 20.37 -3.70 13.83
CA ASN A 182 20.28 -2.43 14.55
C ASN A 182 19.16 -1.50 14.06
N ASN A 183 18.33 -1.94 13.11
CA ASN A 183 17.28 -1.16 12.45
C ASN A 183 17.76 0.16 11.81
N SER A 184 19.07 0.31 11.54
CA SER A 184 19.65 1.60 11.12
C SER A 184 19.35 2.01 9.67
N GLU A 185 18.87 1.07 8.85
CA GLU A 185 18.66 1.25 7.42
C GLU A 185 17.37 0.55 7.00
N LEU A 186 16.57 1.22 6.17
CA LEU A 186 15.39 0.64 5.52
C LEU A 186 15.81 -0.27 4.36
N ALA A 187 15.09 -1.37 4.13
CA ALA A 187 15.33 -2.26 2.98
C ALA A 187 15.10 -1.56 1.63
N GLY A 188 14.21 -0.57 1.59
CA GLY A 188 14.04 0.32 0.46
C GLY A 188 13.15 1.52 0.78
N GLN A 189 13.32 2.58 0.01
CA GLN A 189 12.50 3.78 0.09
C GLN A 189 12.39 4.44 -1.27
N GLY A 190 11.31 5.19 -1.47
CA GLY A 190 11.16 6.09 -2.60
C GLY A 190 10.22 7.24 -2.27
N PHE A 191 10.33 8.29 -3.08
CA PHE A 191 9.57 9.52 -2.94
C PHE A 191 8.85 9.84 -4.24
N VAL A 192 7.61 10.31 -4.08
CA VAL A 192 6.84 11.03 -5.11
C VAL A 192 6.34 12.31 -4.48
N PHE A 193 5.72 13.20 -5.25
CA PHE A 193 5.45 14.55 -4.76
C PHE A 193 3.98 14.91 -4.84
N LEU A 194 3.46 15.49 -3.76
CA LEU A 194 2.22 16.23 -3.77
C LEU A 194 2.52 17.68 -4.15
N ALA A 195 2.04 18.14 -5.31
CA ALA A 195 2.36 19.46 -5.86
C ALA A 195 1.13 20.38 -5.86
N TYR A 196 1.26 21.58 -5.29
CA TYR A 196 0.18 22.56 -5.24
C TYR A 196 0.11 23.38 -6.55
N THR A 197 -1.10 23.61 -7.06
CA THR A 197 -1.36 24.31 -8.34
C THR A 197 -2.61 25.22 -8.28
N ASN A 198 -2.78 26.09 -9.29
CA ASN A 198 -3.79 27.17 -9.35
C ASN A 198 -5.04 26.86 -10.21
N GLN A 199 -5.33 25.59 -10.55
CA GLN A 199 -6.51 25.11 -11.32
C GLN A 199 -6.49 25.24 -12.85
N SER A 200 -5.51 25.88 -13.49
CA SER A 200 -5.45 26.00 -14.95
C SER A 200 -4.16 25.41 -15.51
N ILE A 201 -4.29 24.38 -16.33
CA ILE A 201 -3.19 23.73 -17.05
C ILE A 201 -2.55 24.74 -18.01
N LYS A 202 -1.44 25.33 -17.58
CA LYS A 202 -0.19 25.31 -18.35
C LYS A 202 0.91 24.89 -17.38
N MET A 203 1.49 23.72 -17.67
CA MET A 203 2.74 23.22 -17.09
C MET A 203 3.90 24.15 -17.51
N THR A 204 3.88 25.40 -17.09
CA THR A 204 5.12 26.16 -16.99
C THR A 204 5.65 25.87 -15.61
N SER A 205 6.69 25.05 -15.58
CA SER A 205 7.48 24.68 -14.41
C SER A 205 7.55 25.85 -13.43
N PRO A 206 7.20 25.66 -12.14
CA PRO A 206 7.48 26.68 -11.15
C PRO A 206 8.98 26.94 -11.21
N THR A 207 9.36 28.14 -11.61
CA THR A 207 10.76 28.60 -11.73
C THR A 207 11.46 28.71 -10.37
N SER A 208 10.83 28.27 -9.29
CA SER A 208 11.44 28.02 -7.99
C SER A 208 10.83 26.77 -7.32
N GLU A 209 11.69 25.77 -7.12
CA GLU A 209 11.42 24.49 -6.47
C GLU A 209 11.24 24.64 -4.95
N ASN A 210 10.06 25.07 -4.50
CA ASN A 210 9.77 25.11 -3.06
C ASN A 210 9.41 23.72 -2.54
N LEU A 211 10.41 22.85 -2.46
CA LEU A 211 10.30 21.57 -1.75
C LEU A 211 10.21 21.83 -0.24
N ILE A 212 9.14 21.33 0.37
CA ILE A 212 8.89 21.46 1.81
C ILE A 212 8.97 20.07 2.44
N VAL A 213 10.07 19.82 3.14
CA VAL A 213 10.38 18.54 3.79
C VAL A 213 10.16 18.66 5.29
N GLN A 214 9.47 17.67 5.88
CA GLN A 214 9.22 17.63 7.32
C GLN A 214 10.25 16.74 8.04
N ASN A 215 11.30 17.36 8.59
CA ASN A 215 12.37 16.63 9.28
C ASN A 215 12.09 16.38 10.77
N ASP A 216 11.22 17.18 11.36
CA ASP A 216 10.90 17.22 12.80
C ASP A 216 9.62 16.46 13.15
N ARG A 217 9.13 15.62 12.23
CA ARG A 217 7.87 14.88 12.38
C ARG A 217 7.89 14.00 13.63
N CYS A 218 6.81 14.06 14.41
CA CYS A 218 6.57 13.23 15.60
C CYS A 218 7.52 13.47 16.80
N ASN A 219 8.20 14.62 16.86
CA ASN A 219 9.06 15.00 17.99
C ASN A 219 8.31 15.45 19.26
N ASN A 220 6.99 15.61 19.18
CA ASN A 220 6.17 16.12 20.28
C ASN A 220 5.53 14.98 21.10
N LYS A 221 6.06 14.74 22.30
CA LYS A 221 5.55 13.70 23.22
C LYS A 221 4.08 13.88 23.60
N SER A 222 3.62 15.13 23.75
CA SER A 222 2.24 15.44 24.15
C SER A 222 1.25 15.24 23.00
N LYS A 223 1.74 15.16 21.76
CA LYS A 223 0.94 14.92 20.55
C LYS A 223 1.67 13.89 19.67
N PRO A 224 1.72 12.61 20.10
CA PRO A 224 2.37 11.58 19.32
C PRO A 224 1.69 11.41 17.96
N CYS A 225 2.46 11.07 16.94
CA CYS A 225 1.90 10.71 15.65
C CYS A 225 1.07 9.43 15.75
N THR A 226 0.12 9.27 14.83
CA THR A 226 -0.67 8.05 14.71
C THR A 226 -0.21 7.23 13.51
N ILE A 227 -0.13 5.92 13.69
CA ILE A 227 0.20 4.98 12.62
C ILE A 227 -0.87 3.89 12.57
N MET A 228 -1.44 3.72 11.39
CA MET A 228 -2.56 2.82 11.13
C MET A 228 -2.06 1.52 10.54
N ASN A 229 -2.76 0.42 10.87
CA ASN A 229 -2.49 -0.94 10.44
C ASN A 229 -1.12 -1.48 10.92
N CYS A 230 -0.79 -1.23 12.19
CA CYS A 230 0.43 -1.79 12.76
C CYS A 230 0.33 -3.31 12.93
N PRO A 231 1.33 -4.09 12.46
CA PRO A 231 1.43 -5.52 12.78
C PRO A 231 1.88 -5.76 14.23
N PHE A 232 2.27 -4.70 14.94
CA PHE A 232 2.72 -4.74 16.33
C PHE A 232 1.78 -3.91 17.20
N LYS A 233 1.49 -4.39 18.41
CA LYS A 233 0.74 -3.63 19.42
C LYS A 233 1.47 -2.35 19.84
N ILE A 234 2.80 -2.37 19.82
CA ILE A 234 3.68 -1.25 20.12
C ILE A 234 4.80 -1.26 19.08
N MET A 235 5.04 -0.14 18.39
CA MET A 235 6.19 -0.04 17.47
C MET A 235 7.49 -0.29 18.24
N PRO A 236 8.40 -1.12 17.72
CA PRO A 236 9.72 -1.31 18.30
C PRO A 236 10.47 0.03 18.44
N LYS A 237 11.02 0.30 19.62
CA LYS A 237 11.65 1.61 19.96
C LYS A 237 12.82 1.98 19.05
N ASN A 238 13.50 0.97 18.51
CA ASN A 238 14.63 1.08 17.59
C ASN A 238 14.20 1.26 16.12
N TYR A 239 12.92 1.16 15.80
CA TYR A 239 12.40 1.48 14.46
C TYR A 239 12.41 2.99 14.21
N SER A 240 11.95 3.74 15.21
CA SER A 240 11.87 5.19 15.13
C SER A 240 13.16 5.82 15.64
N LYS A 241 13.47 7.03 15.14
CA LYS A 241 14.60 7.81 15.69
C LYS A 241 14.36 8.09 17.18
N PRO A 242 15.43 8.32 17.96
CA PRO A 242 15.30 8.88 19.30
C PRO A 242 14.36 10.10 19.29
N ASP A 243 13.59 10.28 20.37
CA ASP A 243 12.61 11.35 20.53
C ASP A 243 11.45 11.38 19.52
N THR A 244 11.18 10.26 18.84
CA THR A 244 9.99 10.09 17.99
C THR A 244 8.88 9.40 18.77
N TYR A 245 7.70 10.02 18.83
CA TYR A 245 6.55 9.49 19.56
C TYR A 245 5.45 9.08 18.59
N MET A 246 5.10 7.79 18.60
CA MET A 246 4.09 7.20 17.71
C MET A 246 3.13 6.30 18.49
N LYS A 247 1.86 6.31 18.10
CA LYS A 247 0.82 5.43 18.63
C LYS A 247 0.28 4.54 17.51
N CYS A 248 0.37 3.23 17.74
CA CYS A 248 -0.14 2.22 16.82
C CYS A 248 -1.64 1.97 16.98
N TYR A 249 -2.27 1.75 15.83
CA TYR A 249 -3.64 1.27 15.71
C TYR A 249 -3.66 0.09 14.75
N ASP A 250 -4.35 -0.97 15.17
CA ASP A 250 -4.61 -2.16 14.37
C ASP A 250 -5.78 -1.91 13.41
N ILE A 251 -5.82 -2.59 12.26
CA ILE A 251 -6.91 -2.50 11.30
C ILE A 251 -8.28 -2.83 11.90
N LEU A 252 -8.31 -3.74 12.87
CA LEU A 252 -9.51 -4.14 13.61
C LEU A 252 -10.12 -3.01 14.46
N SER A 253 -9.41 -1.90 14.64
CA SER A 253 -9.96 -0.71 15.30
C SER A 253 -10.87 0.12 14.40
N LEU A 254 -10.86 -0.09 13.09
CA LEU A 254 -11.75 0.58 12.16
C LEU A 254 -13.18 0.04 12.29
N LYS A 255 -14.14 0.90 11.95
CA LYS A 255 -15.57 0.56 11.93
C LYS A 255 -16.12 0.87 10.56
N LEU A 256 -17.00 0.02 10.06
CA LEU A 256 -17.70 0.25 8.80
C LEU A 256 -18.46 1.59 8.84
N LEU A 257 -18.41 2.33 7.73
CA LEU A 257 -19.19 3.55 7.55
C LEU A 257 -20.69 3.23 7.51
N TYR A 258 -21.02 2.11 6.85
CA TYR A 258 -22.33 1.49 6.78
C TYR A 258 -22.24 0.14 7.50
N PRO A 259 -22.66 0.07 8.79
CA PRO A 259 -22.62 -1.18 9.53
C PRO A 259 -23.44 -2.26 8.82
N THR A 260 -22.91 -3.47 8.78
CA THR A 260 -23.64 -4.65 8.31
C THR A 260 -24.91 -4.83 9.16
N PRO A 261 -26.10 -4.92 8.55
CA PRO A 261 -27.33 -5.16 9.29
C PRO A 261 -27.24 -6.44 10.11
N SER A 262 -27.79 -6.43 11.34
CA SER A 262 -27.68 -7.58 12.25
C SER A 262 -28.29 -8.87 11.73
N PHE A 263 -29.20 -8.79 10.75
CA PHE A 263 -29.82 -9.97 10.12
C PHE A 263 -28.91 -10.63 9.07
N GLU A 264 -27.90 -9.94 8.55
CA GLU A 264 -26.91 -10.50 7.61
C GLU A 264 -25.73 -11.13 8.34
N ILE A 265 -25.57 -10.85 9.64
CA ILE A 265 -24.51 -11.42 10.45
C ILE A 265 -24.91 -12.87 10.81
N PRO A 266 -24.13 -13.89 10.40
CA PRO A 266 -24.42 -15.27 10.73
C PRO A 266 -24.44 -15.48 12.25
N LYS A 267 -25.44 -16.19 12.77
CA LYS A 267 -25.48 -16.60 14.18
C LYS A 267 -24.81 -17.96 14.33
N SER A 268 -24.29 -18.27 15.52
CA SER A 268 -23.64 -19.56 15.78
C SER A 268 -24.56 -20.77 15.51
N ALA A 269 -25.87 -20.58 15.62
CA ALA A 269 -26.88 -21.59 15.31
C ALA A 269 -27.10 -21.82 13.80
N ASP A 270 -26.61 -20.91 12.94
CA ASP A 270 -26.83 -20.97 11.50
C ASP A 270 -25.78 -21.84 10.78
N PHE A 271 -24.72 -22.28 11.47
CA PHE A 271 -23.68 -23.13 10.90
C PHE A 271 -24.11 -24.60 10.91
N ALA A 272 -24.57 -25.11 9.76
CA ALA A 272 -24.84 -26.54 9.58
C ALA A 272 -23.57 -27.40 9.52
N SER A 273 -22.42 -26.81 9.17
CA SER A 273 -21.14 -27.49 9.03
C SER A 273 -19.98 -26.50 9.10
N GLU A 274 -18.92 -26.85 9.82
CA GLU A 274 -17.67 -26.08 9.89
C GLU A 274 -16.58 -26.80 9.08
N PHE A 275 -15.92 -26.07 8.18
CA PHE A 275 -14.82 -26.59 7.38
C PHE A 275 -13.53 -25.87 7.77
N PHE A 276 -12.57 -26.61 8.29
CA PHE A 276 -11.25 -26.09 8.59
C PHE A 276 -10.37 -26.20 7.35
N PHE A 277 -9.73 -25.10 6.94
CA PHE A 277 -8.70 -25.09 5.92
C PHE A 277 -7.32 -25.04 6.58
N ASN A 278 -6.65 -26.18 6.63
CA ASN A 278 -5.27 -26.29 7.11
C ASN A 278 -4.32 -25.98 5.98
N PHE A 279 -3.67 -24.81 6.07
CA PHE A 279 -2.66 -24.38 5.11
C PHE A 279 -1.28 -24.88 5.54
N GLU A 280 -0.70 -25.77 4.75
CA GLU A 280 0.66 -26.26 4.98
C GLU A 280 1.60 -25.77 3.89
N GLY A 281 2.78 -25.29 4.30
CA GLY A 281 3.84 -24.88 3.39
C GLY A 281 5.20 -25.22 3.96
N ALA A 282 5.88 -26.21 3.38
CA ALA A 282 7.25 -26.55 3.75
C ALA A 282 8.06 -26.80 2.48
N LYS A 283 9.11 -25.99 2.22
CA LYS A 283 10.06 -26.33 1.15
C LYS A 283 10.66 -27.71 1.44
N PRO A 284 10.76 -28.62 0.45
CA PRO A 284 10.54 -28.44 -1.00
C PRO A 284 9.11 -28.75 -1.47
N ARG A 285 8.17 -29.06 -0.57
CA ARG A 285 6.77 -29.39 -0.89
C ARG A 285 5.97 -28.13 -1.25
N ALA A 286 5.01 -28.30 -2.15
CA ALA A 286 4.11 -27.23 -2.56
C ALA A 286 3.17 -26.85 -1.42
N SER A 287 2.55 -25.68 -1.51
CA SER A 287 1.45 -25.28 -0.62
C SER A 287 0.30 -26.27 -0.74
N LEU A 288 -0.22 -26.69 0.42
CA LEU A 288 -1.32 -27.65 0.56
C LEU A 288 -2.47 -26.98 1.30
N ILE A 289 -3.69 -27.40 0.99
CA ILE A 289 -4.88 -27.11 1.77
C ILE A 289 -5.47 -28.46 2.19
N ASN A 290 -5.52 -28.77 3.48
CA ASN A 290 -6.01 -30.06 3.99
C ASN A 290 -5.32 -31.28 3.33
N GLY A 291 -4.00 -31.19 3.11
CA GLY A 291 -3.24 -32.24 2.41
C GLY A 291 -3.45 -32.30 0.89
N ILE A 292 -4.32 -31.45 0.31
CA ILE A 292 -4.57 -31.38 -1.14
C ILE A 292 -3.62 -30.38 -1.78
N ARG A 293 -2.93 -30.82 -2.83
CA ARG A 293 -1.97 -30.02 -3.60
C ARG A 293 -2.57 -29.55 -4.92
N PHE A 294 -2.57 -28.23 -5.15
CA PHE A 294 -2.82 -27.70 -6.49
C PHE A 294 -1.67 -28.08 -7.45
N ARG A 295 -2.00 -28.75 -8.56
CA ARG A 295 -1.09 -29.02 -9.68
C ARG A 295 -1.53 -28.18 -10.86
N LEU A 296 -0.61 -27.38 -11.40
CA LEU A 296 -0.87 -26.71 -12.67
C LEU A 296 -1.15 -27.77 -13.75
N PRO A 297 -2.10 -27.52 -14.66
CA PRO A 297 -2.30 -28.40 -15.81
C PRO A 297 -1.01 -28.54 -16.61
N ALA A 298 -0.81 -29.69 -17.24
CA ALA A 298 0.40 -29.99 -18.00
C ALA A 298 0.56 -29.11 -19.25
N VAL A 299 -0.53 -28.49 -19.70
CA VAL A 299 -0.64 -27.71 -20.94
C VAL A 299 -1.36 -26.38 -20.62
N PRO A 300 -1.03 -25.26 -21.27
CA PRO A 300 -1.72 -23.99 -21.08
C PRO A 300 -3.20 -24.08 -21.49
N ILE A 301 -4.08 -23.40 -20.75
CA ILE A 301 -5.52 -23.26 -21.09
C ILE A 301 -5.76 -22.70 -22.50
N LEU A 302 -4.80 -21.96 -23.07
CA LEU A 302 -4.89 -21.35 -24.39
C LEU A 302 -4.52 -22.28 -25.56
N GLU A 303 -3.97 -23.46 -25.32
CA GLU A 303 -3.53 -24.41 -26.38
C GLU A 303 -4.46 -25.63 -26.52
N ASN A 304 -5.63 -25.59 -25.87
CA ASN A 304 -6.50 -26.75 -25.71
C ASN A 304 -7.64 -26.80 -26.75
N GLU A 305 -7.34 -26.65 -28.04
CA GLU A 305 -8.36 -26.89 -29.08
C GLU A 305 -8.61 -28.39 -29.34
N ASP A 306 -7.71 -29.30 -28.90
CA ASP A 306 -7.79 -30.74 -29.25
C ASP A 306 -7.51 -31.73 -28.09
N ALA A 307 -7.77 -31.37 -26.83
CA ALA A 307 -7.63 -32.35 -25.73
C ALA A 307 -8.81 -33.34 -25.72
N ALA A 308 -8.51 -34.62 -25.98
CA ALA A 308 -9.44 -35.73 -26.17
C ALA A 308 -10.40 -36.07 -25.00
N ASN A 309 -10.47 -35.27 -23.93
CA ASN A 309 -11.30 -35.53 -22.73
C ASN A 309 -11.98 -34.27 -22.16
N GLU A 310 -12.44 -33.35 -23.00
CA GLU A 310 -13.34 -32.29 -22.51
C GLU A 310 -14.73 -32.87 -22.21
N CYS A 311 -15.06 -33.01 -20.92
CA CYS A 311 -16.43 -33.22 -20.49
C CYS A 311 -17.24 -31.97 -20.83
N LYS A 312 -18.06 -32.05 -21.90
CA LYS A 312 -19.05 -31.03 -22.22
C LYS A 312 -20.23 -31.13 -21.27
N TYR A 313 -20.54 -30.02 -20.61
CA TYR A 313 -21.72 -29.86 -19.78
C TYR A 313 -23.00 -29.93 -20.66
N PRO A 314 -24.12 -30.51 -20.20
CA PRO A 314 -24.34 -31.14 -18.89
C PRO A 314 -23.86 -32.59 -18.91
N VAL A 315 -23.11 -32.94 -17.87
CA VAL A 315 -22.14 -34.04 -17.84
C VAL A 315 -22.82 -35.41 -17.87
N ASN A 316 -22.33 -36.30 -18.74
CA ASN A 316 -22.22 -37.73 -18.47
C ASN A 316 -20.79 -38.16 -18.83
N CYS A 317 -19.94 -38.04 -17.83
CA CYS A 317 -18.64 -38.67 -17.62
C CYS A 317 -18.82 -39.37 -16.25
#